data_AF-A0A6J1DHN7-F1
#
_entry.id   AF-A0A6J1DHN7-F1
#
_cell.length_a   1.000
_cell.length_b   1.000
_cell.length_c   1.000
_cell.angle_alpha   90.00
_cell.angle_beta   90.00
_cell.angle_gamma   90.00
#
_symmetry.space_group_name_H-M   'P 1'
#
loop_
_entity.id
_entity.type
_entity.pdbx_description
1 polymer ?
#
loop_
_entity_poly.entity_id
_entity_poly.type
_entity_poly.pdbx_seq_one_letter_code
_entity_poly.pdbx_strand_id
1 'polypeptide(L)'
;MATMRVFVTAPMELLLLLVALLLHSEAANTNNVYQPCADTKIQRSDGFSFGIAFSSRDSFFFNQSHQLSPCDRRLSLPSLNSQLAVFRPRVDEISLLTINTSDFFPDSFGGYMVAFAGRKYAARSQPAFVANSTFIVTSFTLVLEFEKGRLQNLFWKRDGCSSCSGKSRSSYVCLNNQDCAIRTSSCRNRGGTVDCSLGIQLTFSGTDKHLTALNSWYEVKNLRQYSLYSVYSNLMDSLTSQYNRFF
;
A
#
# COMPACT_ATOMS: atom_id res chain seq x y z
N MET A 1 -22.41 69.52 -14.87
CA MET A 1 -21.92 69.10 -13.54
C MET A 1 -21.91 67.58 -13.53
N ALA A 2 -20.78 66.95 -13.88
CA ALA A 2 -20.66 65.49 -13.93
C ALA A 2 -19.86 65.03 -12.71
N THR A 3 -20.52 64.34 -11.79
CA THR A 3 -19.93 63.77 -10.58
C THR A 3 -19.26 62.46 -10.91
N MET A 4 -17.92 62.44 -10.87
CA MET A 4 -17.11 61.23 -10.99
C MET A 4 -17.17 60.45 -9.68
N ARG A 5 -17.91 59.34 -9.65
CA ARG A 5 -17.86 58.38 -8.54
C ARG A 5 -16.66 57.48 -8.73
N VAL A 6 -15.64 57.66 -7.89
CA VAL A 6 -14.52 56.72 -7.78
C VAL A 6 -15.00 55.51 -6.98
N PHE A 7 -15.12 54.36 -7.64
CA PHE A 7 -15.38 53.08 -6.98
C PHE A 7 -14.09 52.59 -6.30
N VAL A 8 -14.05 52.65 -4.97
CA VAL A 8 -13.00 52.08 -4.13
C VAL A 8 -13.36 50.61 -3.85
N THR A 9 -13.20 49.72 -4.83
CA THR A 9 -13.43 48.26 -4.64
C THR A 9 -12.23 47.39 -5.02
N ALA A 10 -11.18 47.97 -5.62
CA ALA A 10 -10.03 47.22 -6.12
C ALA A 10 -9.05 46.59 -5.08
N PRO A 11 -8.87 47.08 -3.83
CA PRO A 11 -7.77 46.57 -3.00
C PRO A 11 -8.06 45.20 -2.33
N MET A 12 -9.34 44.85 -2.12
CA MET A 12 -9.69 43.56 -1.50
C MET A 12 -9.56 42.37 -2.45
N GLU A 13 -9.98 42.52 -3.71
CA GLU A 13 -9.88 41.43 -4.70
C GLU A 13 -8.42 41.09 -5.02
N LEU A 14 -7.54 42.10 -5.10
CA LEU A 14 -6.11 41.90 -5.31
C LEU A 14 -5.46 41.20 -4.10
N LEU A 15 -5.86 41.57 -2.88
CA LEU A 15 -5.38 40.93 -1.65
C LEU A 15 -5.83 39.46 -1.56
N LEU A 16 -7.06 39.15 -1.95
CA LEU A 16 -7.58 37.77 -2.00
C LEU A 16 -6.83 36.91 -3.03
N LEU A 17 -6.51 37.47 -4.20
CA LEU A 17 -5.68 36.81 -5.22
C LEU A 17 -4.23 36.57 -4.75
N LEU A 18 -3.62 37.54 -4.06
CA LEU A 18 -2.29 37.39 -3.47
C LEU A 18 -2.26 36.34 -2.34
N VAL A 19 -3.30 36.28 -1.52
CA VAL A 19 -3.46 35.23 -0.49
C VAL A 19 -3.70 33.86 -1.15
N ALA A 20 -4.48 33.78 -2.23
CA ALA A 20 -4.68 32.53 -2.98
C ALA A 20 -3.39 32.02 -3.65
N LEU A 21 -2.49 32.92 -4.09
CA LEU A 21 -1.16 32.57 -4.60
C LEU A 21 -0.21 32.09 -3.50
N LEU A 22 -0.31 32.64 -2.29
CA LEU A 22 0.47 32.18 -1.12
C LEU A 22 -0.01 30.83 -0.55
N LEU A 23 -1.24 30.41 -0.88
CA LEU A 23 -1.83 29.14 -0.43
C LEU A 23 -1.54 27.95 -1.35
N HIS A 24 -0.84 28.16 -2.48
CA HIS A 24 -0.38 27.06 -3.34
C HIS A 24 0.97 26.50 -2.86
N SER A 25 0.99 25.92 -1.66
CA SER A 25 2.05 24.94 -1.36
C SER A 25 1.63 23.61 -2.01
N GLU A 26 1.85 23.46 -3.31
CA GLU A 26 2.00 22.11 -3.83
C GLU A 26 3.12 21.48 -3.02
N ALA A 27 2.78 20.48 -2.21
CA ALA A 27 3.76 19.76 -1.43
C ALA A 27 4.63 18.97 -2.42
N ALA A 28 5.65 19.64 -2.94
CA ALA A 28 6.50 19.15 -3.99
C ALA A 28 7.26 17.93 -3.47
N ASN A 29 7.27 16.86 -4.25
CA ASN A 29 8.07 15.69 -3.93
C ASN A 29 9.56 16.07 -3.95
N THR A 30 10.18 16.09 -2.77
CA THR A 30 11.61 16.43 -2.60
C THR A 30 12.51 15.20 -2.55
N ASN A 31 11.93 14.00 -2.51
CA ASN A 31 12.67 12.74 -2.48
C ASN A 31 12.95 12.26 -3.91
N ASN A 32 14.23 12.20 -4.28
CA ASN A 32 14.73 11.71 -5.56
C ASN A 32 15.26 10.26 -5.51
N VAL A 33 15.05 9.55 -4.40
CA VAL A 33 15.54 8.18 -4.24
C VAL A 33 14.52 7.17 -4.75
N TYR A 34 14.72 6.62 -5.95
CA TYR A 34 13.78 5.69 -6.61
C TYR A 34 14.03 4.21 -6.30
N GLN A 35 15.22 3.86 -5.82
CA GLN A 35 15.58 2.48 -5.52
C GLN A 35 15.07 2.08 -4.13
N PRO A 36 14.38 0.93 -3.98
CA PRO A 36 13.88 0.49 -2.68
C PRO A 36 15.01 0.17 -1.69
N CYS A 37 16.18 -0.25 -2.18
CA CYS A 37 17.36 -0.54 -1.37
C CYS A 37 18.28 0.66 -1.13
N ALA A 38 17.79 1.89 -1.31
CA ALA A 38 18.55 3.10 -0.98
C ALA A 38 17.97 3.75 0.28
N ASP A 39 18.87 4.25 1.14
CA ASP A 39 18.47 4.97 2.35
C ASP A 39 18.02 6.40 1.99
N THR A 40 16.91 6.84 2.57
CA THR A 40 16.41 8.21 2.40
C THR A 40 15.70 8.69 3.67
N LYS A 41 15.51 10.01 3.78
CA LYS A 41 14.61 10.63 4.77
C LYS A 41 13.48 11.31 4.02
N ILE A 42 12.25 11.07 4.47
CA ILE A 42 11.06 11.63 3.84
C ILE A 42 10.51 12.83 4.61
N GLN A 43 9.78 13.69 3.91
CA GLN A 43 8.76 14.57 4.47
C GLN A 43 7.37 14.14 3.98
N ARG A 44 6.31 14.68 4.58
CA ARG A 44 4.94 14.51 4.05
C ARG A 44 4.89 14.90 2.57
N SER A 45 4.10 14.16 1.81
CA SER A 45 3.92 14.32 0.36
C SER A 45 5.12 13.97 -0.54
N ASP A 46 6.26 13.55 0.02
CA ASP A 46 7.32 12.94 -0.78
C ASP A 46 6.84 11.61 -1.38
N GLY A 47 7.42 11.22 -2.51
CA GLY A 47 7.34 9.84 -2.98
C GLY A 47 8.30 8.95 -2.19
N PHE A 48 7.86 7.77 -1.72
CA PHE A 48 8.72 6.83 -1.01
C PHE A 48 8.80 5.48 -1.72
N SER A 49 9.99 5.09 -2.17
CA SER A 49 10.20 3.79 -2.82
C SER A 49 10.36 2.67 -1.81
N PHE A 50 9.55 1.62 -1.96
CA PHE A 50 9.72 0.36 -1.24
C PHE A 50 9.40 -0.82 -2.16
N GLY A 51 9.87 -2.01 -1.78
CA GLY A 51 9.66 -3.24 -2.54
C GLY A 51 8.84 -4.26 -1.77
N ILE A 52 8.23 -5.18 -2.51
CA ILE A 52 7.61 -6.40 -2.00
C ILE A 52 8.22 -7.57 -2.76
N ALA A 53 8.99 -8.39 -2.04
CA ALA A 53 9.59 -9.60 -2.59
C ALA A 53 8.69 -10.80 -2.31
N PHE A 54 8.45 -11.63 -3.31
CA PHE A 54 7.74 -12.90 -3.25
C PHE A 54 8.74 -14.04 -3.35
N SER A 55 8.68 -14.99 -2.42
CA SER A 55 9.54 -16.16 -2.38
C SER A 55 8.95 -17.20 -1.41
N SER A 56 9.55 -18.38 -1.30
CA SER A 56 9.29 -19.26 -0.16
C SER A 56 9.70 -18.59 1.16
N ARG A 57 8.98 -18.89 2.24
CA ARG A 57 9.22 -18.31 3.57
C ARG A 57 10.70 -18.37 3.98
N ASP A 58 11.33 -19.52 3.81
CA ASP A 58 12.69 -19.77 4.29
C ASP A 58 13.75 -19.01 3.48
N SER A 59 13.43 -18.59 2.25
CA SER A 59 14.34 -17.78 1.42
C SER A 59 14.61 -16.39 2.00
N PHE A 60 13.80 -15.93 2.95
CA PHE A 60 14.01 -14.66 3.65
C PHE A 60 14.88 -14.80 4.90
N PHE A 61 15.31 -16.02 5.24
CA PHE A 61 16.10 -16.31 6.44
C PHE A 61 17.49 -16.81 6.08
N PHE A 62 18.50 -16.17 6.66
CA PHE A 62 19.87 -16.66 6.61
C PHE A 62 20.08 -17.72 7.70
N ASN A 63 20.63 -18.87 7.32
CA ASN A 63 20.81 -20.04 8.19
C ASN A 63 19.54 -20.40 8.98
N GLN A 64 18.36 -20.24 8.36
CA GLN A 64 17.04 -20.58 8.93
C GLN A 64 16.68 -19.85 10.25
N SER A 65 17.48 -18.87 10.68
CA SER A 65 17.37 -18.28 12.03
C SER A 65 17.22 -16.76 11.99
N HIS A 66 17.87 -16.08 11.04
CA HIS A 66 17.89 -14.63 10.98
C HIS A 66 17.19 -14.11 9.73
N GLN A 67 16.05 -13.46 9.91
CA GLN A 67 15.37 -12.81 8.80
C GLN A 67 16.17 -11.59 8.34
N LEU A 68 16.64 -11.62 7.10
CA LEU A 68 17.34 -10.52 6.48
C LEU A 68 16.39 -9.71 5.58
N SER A 69 16.79 -8.48 5.28
CA SER A 69 16.09 -7.68 4.26
C SER A 69 16.37 -8.28 2.87
N PRO A 70 15.40 -8.27 1.95
CA PRO A 70 15.62 -8.53 0.52
C PRO A 70 16.73 -7.70 -0.15
N CYS A 71 17.16 -6.59 0.47
CA CYS A 71 18.33 -5.82 0.03
C CYS A 71 19.68 -6.42 0.46
N ASP A 72 19.69 -7.44 1.32
CA ASP A 72 20.88 -8.12 1.79
C ASP A 72 21.30 -9.20 0.78
N ARG A 73 22.52 -9.08 0.28
CA ARG A 73 23.06 -9.94 -0.77
C ARG A 73 23.21 -11.40 -0.33
N ARG A 74 23.26 -11.67 0.97
CA ARG A 74 23.38 -13.03 1.53
C ARG A 74 22.14 -13.89 1.31
N LEU A 75 20.98 -13.29 1.03
CA LEU A 75 19.78 -14.06 0.72
C LEU A 75 19.80 -14.66 -0.70
N SER A 76 20.57 -14.07 -1.63
CA SER A 76 20.61 -14.49 -3.04
C SER A 76 19.22 -14.76 -3.65
N LEU A 77 18.22 -13.92 -3.33
CA LEU A 77 16.83 -14.08 -3.79
C LEU A 77 16.69 -14.30 -5.30
N PRO A 78 17.46 -13.62 -6.20
CA PRO A 78 17.37 -13.88 -7.64
C PRO A 78 17.63 -15.33 -8.05
N SER A 79 18.39 -16.11 -7.27
CA SER A 79 18.62 -17.54 -7.52
C SER A 79 17.59 -18.47 -6.86
N LEU A 80 16.66 -17.93 -6.07
CA LEU A 80 15.70 -18.69 -5.25
C LEU A 80 14.26 -18.58 -5.77
N ASN A 81 14.08 -18.42 -7.09
CA ASN A 81 12.77 -18.29 -7.74
C ASN A 81 11.90 -17.22 -7.06
N SER A 82 12.42 -15.99 -7.01
CA SER A 82 11.74 -14.85 -6.39
C SER A 82 11.17 -13.88 -7.41
N GLN A 83 10.03 -13.26 -7.09
CA GLN A 83 9.48 -12.14 -7.86
C GLN A 83 9.51 -10.84 -7.03
N LEU A 84 9.63 -9.69 -7.67
CA LEU A 84 9.65 -8.38 -7.01
C LEU A 84 8.57 -7.45 -7.60
N ALA A 85 7.86 -6.76 -6.72
CA ALA A 85 7.07 -5.58 -7.05
C ALA A 85 7.67 -4.35 -6.34
N VAL A 86 7.70 -3.20 -7.00
CA VAL A 86 8.24 -1.95 -6.44
C VAL A 86 7.17 -0.87 -6.56
N PHE A 87 6.97 -0.12 -5.47
CA PHE A 87 5.99 0.95 -5.40
C PHE A 87 6.64 2.25 -4.96
N ARG A 88 6.05 3.35 -5.41
CA ARG A 88 6.43 4.71 -4.98
C ARG A 88 5.18 5.56 -4.67
N PRO A 89 4.43 5.22 -3.62
CA PRO A 89 3.31 6.03 -3.14
C PRO A 89 3.78 7.38 -2.60
N ARG A 90 2.84 8.33 -2.53
CA ARG A 90 3.01 9.58 -1.80
C ARG A 90 2.88 9.31 -0.29
N VAL A 91 3.81 9.85 0.50
CA VAL A 91 3.84 9.68 1.95
C VAL A 91 2.67 10.41 2.61
N ASP A 92 2.04 9.72 3.54
CA ASP A 92 0.85 10.16 4.30
C ASP A 92 -0.42 10.32 3.46
N GLU A 93 -0.46 9.69 2.28
CA GLU A 93 -1.66 9.54 1.47
C GLU A 93 -2.12 8.08 1.52
N ILE A 94 -3.38 7.83 1.91
CA ILE A 94 -3.95 6.48 1.92
C ILE A 94 -3.99 5.97 0.48
N SER A 95 -3.22 4.92 0.21
CA SER A 95 -3.08 4.37 -1.14
C SER A 95 -3.56 2.92 -1.17
N LEU A 96 -4.20 2.52 -2.27
CA LEU A 96 -4.45 1.11 -2.57
C LEU A 96 -3.49 0.68 -3.68
N LEU A 97 -2.58 -0.23 -3.36
CA LEU A 97 -1.64 -0.78 -4.31
C LEU A 97 -2.19 -2.10 -4.84
N THR A 98 -2.12 -2.30 -6.15
CA THR A 98 -2.60 -3.53 -6.78
C THR A 98 -1.46 -4.25 -7.48
N ILE A 99 -1.35 -5.56 -7.24
CA ILE A 99 -0.48 -6.46 -8.00
C ILE A 99 -1.37 -7.37 -8.82
N ASN A 100 -1.31 -7.21 -10.14
CA ASN A 100 -2.05 -8.05 -11.05
C ASN A 100 -1.46 -9.46 -11.06
N THR A 101 -2.30 -10.47 -10.81
CA THR A 101 -1.90 -11.88 -10.76
C THR A 101 -2.21 -12.66 -12.05
N SER A 102 -2.50 -11.96 -13.15
CA SER A 102 -2.77 -12.52 -14.51
C SER A 102 -1.63 -13.41 -14.99
N ASP A 103 -0.41 -12.86 -15.01
CA ASP A 103 0.80 -13.54 -15.52
C ASP A 103 1.72 -14.01 -14.39
N PHE A 104 1.35 -13.73 -13.15
CA PHE A 104 2.12 -14.01 -11.95
C PHE A 104 1.20 -14.59 -10.87
N PHE A 105 1.44 -15.83 -10.45
CA PHE A 105 0.71 -16.40 -9.32
C PHE A 105 1.65 -16.62 -8.12
N PRO A 106 1.38 -16.03 -6.94
CA PRO A 106 2.30 -16.08 -5.80
C PRO A 106 2.69 -17.48 -5.33
N ASP A 107 1.82 -18.48 -5.52
CA ASP A 107 2.09 -19.89 -5.15
C ASP A 107 3.30 -20.48 -5.91
N SER A 108 3.52 -20.03 -7.14
CA SER A 108 4.57 -20.49 -8.05
C SER A 108 5.94 -19.92 -7.67
N PHE A 109 5.95 -18.92 -6.78
CA PHE A 109 7.13 -18.27 -6.22
C PHE A 109 7.19 -18.52 -4.71
N GLY A 110 6.70 -19.66 -4.24
CA GLY A 110 6.81 -20.10 -2.85
C GLY A 110 5.79 -19.51 -1.87
N GLY A 111 4.88 -18.64 -2.32
CA GLY A 111 3.63 -18.36 -1.61
C GLY A 111 3.71 -17.36 -0.45
N TYR A 112 4.87 -16.77 -0.17
CA TYR A 112 5.06 -15.75 0.86
C TYR A 112 5.56 -14.44 0.27
N MET A 113 5.33 -13.34 0.99
CA MET A 113 5.88 -12.03 0.64
C MET A 113 6.48 -11.30 1.84
N VAL A 114 7.47 -10.46 1.56
CA VAL A 114 8.11 -9.54 2.52
C VAL A 114 8.19 -8.15 1.89
N ALA A 115 7.67 -7.14 2.59
CA ALA A 115 7.88 -5.73 2.26
C ALA A 115 9.23 -5.28 2.80
N PHE A 116 9.94 -4.41 2.07
CA PHE A 116 11.26 -3.95 2.44
C PHE A 116 11.62 -2.59 1.87
N ALA A 117 12.50 -1.87 2.57
CA ALA A 117 13.18 -0.69 2.04
C ALA A 117 14.45 -0.36 2.84
N GLY A 118 15.35 0.42 2.24
CA GLY A 118 16.63 0.84 2.80
C GLY A 118 17.73 -0.23 2.69
N ARG A 119 18.96 0.17 3.03
CA ARG A 119 20.14 -0.71 3.01
C ARG A 119 20.90 -0.69 4.32
N LYS A 120 21.38 0.48 4.75
CA LYS A 120 22.09 0.59 6.03
C LYS A 120 21.14 0.38 7.21
N TYR A 121 19.91 0.85 7.07
CA TYR A 121 18.86 0.62 8.06
C TYR A 121 17.68 -0.02 7.35
N ALA A 122 17.97 -1.20 6.79
CA ALA A 122 17.02 -1.96 6.00
C ALA A 122 15.87 -2.44 6.88
N ALA A 123 14.72 -1.77 6.77
CA ALA A 123 13.49 -2.22 7.38
C ALA A 123 12.89 -3.34 6.52
N ARG A 124 12.30 -4.33 7.17
CA ARG A 124 11.53 -5.39 6.51
C ARG A 124 10.33 -5.78 7.36
N SER A 125 9.27 -6.24 6.72
CA SER A 125 8.15 -6.85 7.42
C SER A 125 8.40 -8.33 7.70
N GLN A 126 7.61 -8.91 8.59
CA GLN A 126 7.55 -10.37 8.73
C GLN A 126 6.99 -11.01 7.46
N PRO A 127 7.39 -12.24 7.10
CA PRO A 127 6.83 -12.94 5.96
C PRO A 127 5.32 -13.13 6.13
N ALA A 128 4.55 -12.64 5.17
CA ALA A 128 3.10 -12.84 5.09
C ALA A 128 2.80 -13.99 4.13
N PHE A 129 1.91 -14.90 4.53
CA PHE A 129 1.36 -15.88 3.62
C PHE A 129 0.48 -15.18 2.60
N VAL A 130 0.67 -15.51 1.32
CA VAL A 130 -0.10 -14.96 0.21
C VAL A 130 -0.88 -16.06 -0.47
N ALA A 131 -0.23 -17.15 -0.88
CA ALA A 131 -0.92 -18.20 -1.61
C ALA A 131 -0.25 -19.58 -1.47
N ASN A 132 -1.04 -20.62 -1.70
CA ASN A 132 -0.58 -21.96 -2.03
C ASN A 132 -1.52 -22.57 -3.09
N SER A 133 -1.37 -23.86 -3.37
CA SER A 133 -2.21 -24.59 -4.33
C SER A 133 -3.70 -24.56 -4.01
N THR A 134 -4.07 -24.28 -2.76
CA THR A 134 -5.44 -24.42 -2.25
C THR A 134 -6.08 -23.08 -1.93
N PHE A 135 -5.32 -22.12 -1.40
CA PHE A 135 -5.83 -20.84 -0.91
C PHE A 135 -4.95 -19.67 -1.33
N ILE A 136 -5.56 -18.50 -1.49
CA ILE A 136 -4.89 -17.21 -1.70
C ILE A 136 -5.54 -16.12 -0.86
N VAL A 137 -4.72 -15.30 -0.19
CA VAL A 137 -5.13 -14.07 0.49
C VAL A 137 -4.86 -12.92 -0.47
N THR A 138 -5.90 -12.14 -0.78
CA THR A 138 -5.83 -11.08 -1.80
C THR A 138 -5.93 -9.67 -1.23
N SER A 139 -6.20 -9.52 0.06
CA SER A 139 -6.32 -8.20 0.71
C SER A 139 -5.37 -8.11 1.90
N PHE A 140 -4.51 -7.11 1.88
CA PHE A 140 -3.54 -6.85 2.94
C PHE A 140 -3.58 -5.39 3.35
N THR A 141 -3.16 -5.12 4.58
CA THR A 141 -2.90 -3.77 5.04
C THR A 141 -1.45 -3.67 5.47
N LEU A 142 -0.70 -2.73 4.89
CA LEU A 142 0.71 -2.47 5.20
C LEU A 142 0.85 -1.11 5.89
N VAL A 143 1.57 -1.11 7.00
CA VAL A 143 1.91 0.10 7.78
C VAL A 143 3.39 0.38 7.66
N LEU A 144 3.74 1.58 7.20
CA LEU A 144 5.11 2.09 7.18
C LEU A 144 5.30 3.02 8.36
N GLU A 145 6.16 2.63 9.31
CA GLU A 145 6.45 3.42 10.49
C GLU A 145 7.75 4.20 10.30
N PHE A 146 7.65 5.53 10.39
CA PHE A 146 8.78 6.44 10.27
C PHE A 146 9.10 7.12 11.61
N GLU A 147 10.38 7.30 11.89
CA GLU A 147 10.85 8.12 12.99
C GLU A 147 11.79 9.19 12.45
N LYS A 148 11.46 10.47 12.64
CA LYS A 148 12.26 11.61 12.14
C LYS A 148 12.55 11.50 10.64
N GLY A 149 11.55 11.04 9.88
CA GLY A 149 11.59 10.84 8.43
C GLY A 149 12.30 9.58 7.98
N ARG A 150 12.79 8.75 8.90
CA ARG A 150 13.49 7.51 8.58
C ARG A 150 12.59 6.30 8.82
N LEU A 151 12.46 5.44 7.82
CA LEU A 151 11.71 4.19 7.96
C LEU A 151 12.34 3.31 9.04
N GLN A 152 11.55 2.94 10.04
CA GLN A 152 11.94 2.04 11.13
C GLN A 152 11.39 0.65 10.89
N ASN A 153 10.10 0.55 10.59
CA ASN A 153 9.42 -0.74 10.48
C ASN A 153 8.39 -0.78 9.36
N LEU A 154 8.08 -2.01 8.97
CA LEU A 154 7.05 -2.38 8.01
C LEU A 154 6.21 -3.49 8.65
N PHE A 155 4.90 -3.29 8.80
CA PHE A 155 4.05 -4.30 9.44
C PHE A 155 2.81 -4.61 8.62
N TRP A 156 2.51 -5.90 8.50
CA TRP A 156 1.24 -6.38 7.96
C TRP A 156 0.20 -6.39 9.07
N LYS A 157 -0.87 -5.64 8.88
CA LYS A 157 -2.05 -5.75 9.74
C LYS A 157 -2.94 -6.88 9.23
N ARG A 158 -3.33 -7.75 10.15
CA ARG A 158 -4.30 -8.82 9.89
C ARG A 158 -5.69 -8.32 10.23
N ASP A 159 -6.59 -8.39 9.25
CA ASP A 159 -7.96 -7.90 9.39
C ASP A 159 -8.91 -8.95 9.98
N GLY A 160 -8.43 -10.17 10.21
CA GLY A 160 -9.24 -11.25 10.77
C GLY A 160 -10.28 -11.77 9.78
N CYS A 161 -11.02 -12.78 10.23
CA CYS A 161 -12.01 -13.45 9.40
C CYS A 161 -13.34 -12.71 9.24
N SER A 162 -13.53 -11.57 9.93
CA SER A 162 -14.67 -10.70 9.71
C SER A 162 -14.73 -10.18 8.27
N SER A 163 -13.58 -10.06 7.61
CA SER A 163 -13.47 -9.69 6.19
C SER A 163 -14.02 -10.75 5.21
N CYS A 164 -14.27 -11.98 5.67
CA CYS A 164 -14.97 -13.02 4.90
C CYS A 164 -16.49 -12.92 5.01
N SER A 165 -17.03 -12.19 5.98
CA SER A 165 -18.47 -12.14 6.25
C SER A 165 -19.24 -11.45 5.12
N GLY A 166 -20.39 -12.02 4.73
CA GLY A 166 -21.26 -11.47 3.69
C GLY A 166 -20.86 -11.80 2.25
N LYS A 167 -19.72 -12.48 2.03
CA LYS A 167 -19.31 -12.98 0.70
C LYS A 167 -19.81 -14.41 0.47
N SER A 168 -20.07 -14.79 -0.79
CA SER A 168 -20.60 -16.12 -1.13
C SER A 168 -19.73 -17.23 -0.51
N ARG A 169 -20.34 -18.05 0.38
CA ARG A 169 -19.64 -18.93 1.32
C ARG A 169 -18.79 -20.05 0.69
N SER A 170 -18.95 -20.34 -0.60
CA SER A 170 -18.24 -21.45 -1.26
C SER A 170 -16.78 -21.12 -1.60
N SER A 171 -16.47 -19.86 -1.88
CA SER A 171 -15.15 -19.45 -2.38
C SER A 171 -14.22 -18.90 -1.29
N TYR A 172 -14.76 -18.41 -0.17
CA TYR A 172 -13.99 -17.74 0.89
C TYR A 172 -13.81 -18.66 2.12
N VAL A 173 -12.61 -18.66 2.69
CA VAL A 173 -12.21 -19.49 3.83
C VAL A 173 -11.42 -18.65 4.83
N CYS A 174 -11.79 -18.75 6.09
CA CYS A 174 -11.03 -18.19 7.21
C CYS A 174 -9.82 -19.10 7.52
N LEU A 175 -8.61 -18.63 7.23
CA LEU A 175 -7.37 -19.36 7.52
C LEU A 175 -6.83 -19.00 8.90
N ASN A 176 -6.60 -20.01 9.72
CA ASN A 176 -5.98 -19.89 11.05
C ASN A 176 -6.60 -18.84 11.97
N ASN A 177 -7.90 -18.54 11.78
CA ASN A 177 -8.61 -17.45 12.46
C ASN A 177 -7.95 -16.06 12.31
N GLN A 178 -7.14 -15.86 11.27
CA GLN A 178 -6.30 -14.69 11.09
C GLN A 178 -6.53 -13.98 9.77
N ASP A 179 -6.69 -14.73 8.68
CA ASP A 179 -6.75 -14.16 7.34
C ASP A 179 -7.95 -14.71 6.57
N CYS A 180 -8.59 -13.83 5.80
CA CYS A 180 -9.63 -14.25 4.86
C CYS A 180 -8.99 -14.61 3.52
N ALA A 181 -9.08 -15.89 3.15
CA ALA A 181 -8.56 -16.40 1.90
C ALA A 181 -9.67 -16.81 0.93
N ILE A 182 -9.31 -16.90 -0.33
CA ILE A 182 -10.12 -17.40 -1.43
C ILE A 182 -9.54 -18.75 -1.84
N ARG A 183 -10.38 -19.72 -2.21
CA ARG A 183 -9.90 -20.97 -2.82
C ARG A 183 -9.21 -20.65 -4.14
N THR A 184 -7.99 -21.15 -4.33
CA THR A 184 -7.20 -20.89 -5.55
C THR A 184 -7.94 -21.31 -6.83
N SER A 185 -8.75 -22.36 -6.78
CA SER A 185 -9.60 -22.81 -7.90
C SER A 185 -10.70 -21.83 -8.30
N SER A 186 -11.06 -20.88 -7.44
CA SER A 186 -12.05 -19.84 -7.74
C SER A 186 -11.45 -18.67 -8.52
N CYS A 187 -10.12 -18.56 -8.59
CA CYS A 187 -9.42 -17.48 -9.27
C CYS A 187 -9.48 -17.62 -10.80
N ARG A 188 -9.63 -16.50 -11.51
CA ARG A 188 -9.75 -16.43 -12.98
C ARG A 188 -8.62 -17.16 -13.70
N ASN A 189 -7.38 -16.98 -13.24
CA ASN A 189 -6.18 -17.58 -13.85
C ASN A 189 -6.00 -19.07 -13.49
N ARG A 190 -6.95 -19.64 -12.74
CA ARG A 190 -6.99 -21.04 -12.31
C ARG A 190 -8.29 -21.74 -12.73
N GLY A 191 -9.00 -21.17 -13.71
CA GLY A 191 -10.25 -21.72 -14.26
C GLY A 191 -11.52 -21.27 -13.53
N GLY A 192 -11.41 -20.37 -12.55
CA GLY A 192 -12.55 -19.76 -11.87
C GLY A 192 -13.01 -18.44 -12.51
N THR A 193 -13.83 -17.68 -11.78
CA THR A 193 -14.41 -16.41 -12.25
C THR A 193 -14.04 -15.20 -11.39
N VAL A 194 -13.35 -15.41 -10.26
CA VAL A 194 -13.02 -14.35 -9.29
C VAL A 194 -11.66 -13.73 -9.64
N ASP A 195 -11.56 -12.40 -9.62
CA ASP A 195 -10.27 -11.73 -9.69
C ASP A 195 -9.51 -11.92 -8.36
N CYS A 196 -8.32 -12.49 -8.46
CA CYS A 196 -7.44 -12.74 -7.31
C CYS A 196 -6.18 -11.86 -7.35
N SER A 197 -6.26 -10.69 -7.97
CA SER A 197 -5.25 -9.65 -7.87
C SER A 197 -5.05 -9.24 -6.40
N LEU A 198 -3.80 -8.96 -6.02
CA LEU A 198 -3.50 -8.59 -4.63
C LEU A 198 -3.74 -7.10 -4.45
N GLY A 199 -4.62 -6.74 -3.52
CA GLY A 199 -4.83 -5.38 -3.02
C GLY A 199 -4.09 -5.17 -1.70
N ILE A 200 -3.32 -4.10 -1.62
CA ILE A 200 -2.57 -3.72 -0.42
C ILE A 200 -2.95 -2.30 -0.03
N GLN A 201 -3.69 -2.16 1.05
CA GLN A 201 -3.98 -0.88 1.67
C GLN A 201 -2.72 -0.37 2.39
N LEU A 202 -2.20 0.76 1.94
CA LEU A 202 -1.00 1.36 2.50
C LEU A 202 -1.34 2.50 3.45
N THR A 203 -0.65 2.54 4.58
CA THR A 203 -0.79 3.57 5.60
C THR A 203 0.56 3.94 6.21
N PHE A 204 0.63 5.14 6.78
CA PHE A 204 1.84 5.70 7.37
C PHE A 204 1.60 6.05 8.84
N SER A 205 2.65 5.89 9.66
CA SER A 205 2.66 6.27 11.06
C SER A 205 3.99 6.90 11.47
N GLY A 206 3.97 7.65 12.57
CA GLY A 206 5.16 8.23 13.18
C GLY A 206 5.43 9.66 12.72
N THR A 207 6.69 10.01 12.43
CA THR A 207 7.09 11.39 12.11
C THR A 207 8.00 11.52 10.89
N ASP A 208 7.87 12.64 10.20
CA ASP A 208 8.68 13.00 9.05
C ASP A 208 10.00 13.70 9.45
N LYS A 209 10.85 14.07 8.47
CA LYS A 209 12.18 14.67 8.76
C LYS A 209 12.10 16.03 9.46
N HIS A 210 10.96 16.69 9.40
CA HIS A 210 10.65 17.96 10.07
C HIS A 210 9.84 17.76 11.35
N LEU A 211 9.74 16.53 11.84
CA LEU A 211 8.96 16.13 13.03
C LEU A 211 7.44 16.29 12.87
N THR A 212 6.95 16.44 11.64
CA THR A 212 5.51 16.47 11.37
C THR A 212 4.94 15.05 11.48
N ALA A 213 3.83 14.90 12.18
CA ALA A 213 3.17 13.60 12.36
C ALA A 213 2.61 13.06 11.04
N LEU A 214 2.77 11.75 10.83
CA LEU A 214 2.12 10.97 9.78
C LEU A 214 0.91 10.27 10.39
N ASN A 215 -0.29 10.57 9.88
CA ASN A 215 -1.55 10.21 10.53
C ASN A 215 -2.51 9.37 9.68
N SER A 216 -2.16 9.08 8.42
CA SER A 216 -3.00 8.25 7.54
C SER A 216 -3.41 6.90 8.15
N TRP A 217 -2.61 6.31 9.04
CA TRP A 217 -3.02 5.13 9.82
C TRP A 217 -4.22 5.37 10.74
N TYR A 218 -4.25 6.50 11.45
CA TYR A 218 -5.38 6.88 12.31
C TYR A 218 -6.61 7.24 11.49
N GLU A 219 -6.42 7.85 10.32
CA GLU A 219 -7.49 8.14 9.38
C GLU A 219 -8.14 6.85 8.88
N VAL A 220 -7.37 5.79 8.57
CA VAL A 220 -7.93 4.47 8.22
C VAL A 220 -8.74 3.87 9.37
N LYS A 221 -8.34 4.06 10.64
CA LYS A 221 -9.13 3.59 11.78
C LYS A 221 -10.49 4.29 11.86
N ASN A 222 -10.53 5.60 11.61
CA ASN A 222 -11.77 6.39 11.61
C ASN A 222 -12.64 6.06 10.39
N LEU A 223 -12.03 5.90 9.21
CA LEU A 223 -12.69 5.46 7.98
C LEU A 223 -13.29 4.04 8.11
N ARG A 224 -12.66 3.15 8.89
CA ARG A 224 -13.20 1.81 9.21
C ARG A 224 -14.33 1.84 10.24
N GLN A 225 -14.38 2.83 11.15
CA GLN A 225 -15.53 3.02 12.05
C GLN A 225 -16.81 3.39 11.29
N TYR A 226 -16.70 4.03 10.13
CA TYR A 226 -17.83 4.38 9.26
C TYR A 226 -18.25 3.28 8.26
N SER A 227 -17.91 2.00 8.50
CA SER A 227 -18.39 0.88 7.67
C SER A 227 -18.00 1.02 6.17
N LEU A 228 -16.77 1.47 5.88
CA LEU A 228 -16.29 1.48 4.50
C LEU A 228 -16.11 0.10 3.87
N TYR A 229 -16.28 -1.01 4.59
CA TYR A 229 -16.32 -2.31 3.92
C TYR A 229 -17.45 -2.37 2.87
N SER A 230 -18.64 -1.83 3.17
CA SER A 230 -19.73 -1.80 2.18
C SER A 230 -19.49 -0.76 1.08
N VAL A 231 -18.93 0.41 1.40
CA VAL A 231 -18.62 1.44 0.40
C VAL A 231 -17.45 1.00 -0.50
N TYR A 232 -16.44 0.33 0.05
CA TYR A 232 -15.28 -0.21 -0.67
C TYR A 232 -15.62 -1.45 -1.50
N SER A 233 -16.47 -2.35 -0.99
CA SER A 233 -17.02 -3.45 -1.80
C SER A 233 -17.90 -2.91 -2.92
N ASN A 234 -18.73 -1.90 -2.65
CA ASN A 234 -19.57 -1.26 -3.66
C ASN A 234 -18.76 -0.44 -4.69
N LEU A 235 -17.62 0.14 -4.31
CA LEU A 235 -16.68 0.80 -5.24
C LEU A 235 -15.98 -0.22 -6.13
N MET A 236 -15.54 -1.35 -5.58
CA MET A 236 -14.97 -2.44 -6.38
C MET A 236 -16.02 -3.08 -7.30
N ASP A 237 -17.24 -3.32 -6.82
CA ASP A 237 -18.36 -3.81 -7.65
C ASP A 237 -18.75 -2.78 -8.71
N SER A 238 -18.76 -1.48 -8.39
CA SER A 238 -19.06 -0.40 -9.34
C SER A 238 -18.01 -0.29 -10.43
N LEU A 239 -16.71 -0.26 -10.07
CA LEU A 239 -15.61 -0.23 -11.04
C LEU A 239 -15.56 -1.48 -11.91
N THR A 240 -15.81 -2.65 -11.33
CA THR A 240 -15.89 -3.93 -12.07
C THR A 240 -17.11 -3.96 -13.00
N SER A 241 -18.27 -3.44 -12.57
CA SER A 241 -19.49 -3.38 -13.39
C SER A 241 -19.39 -2.38 -14.55
N GLN A 242 -18.67 -1.27 -14.37
CA GLN A 242 -18.43 -0.31 -15.45
C GLN A 242 -17.42 -0.87 -16.45
N TYR A 243 -16.36 -1.55 -16.00
CA TYR A 243 -15.40 -2.20 -16.89
C TYR A 243 -16.05 -3.26 -17.80
N ASN A 244 -16.98 -4.07 -17.26
CA ASN A 244 -17.75 -5.05 -18.04
C ASN A 244 -18.83 -4.45 -18.96
N ARG A 245 -19.06 -3.12 -18.91
CA ARG A 245 -19.97 -2.43 -19.86
C ARG A 245 -19.23 -1.80 -21.04
N PHE A 246 -17.90 -1.68 -20.95
CA PHE A 246 -17.07 -1.11 -22.01
C PHE A 246 -16.32 -2.17 -22.83
N PHE A 247 -16.35 -3.44 -22.42
CA PHE A 247 -15.77 -4.58 -23.14
C PHE A 247 -16.70 -5.79 -23.12
#